data_AF-A0A1L7X6B7-F1
#
_entry.id   AF-A0A1L7X6B7-F1
#
_cell.length_a   1.000
_cell.length_b   1.000
_cell.length_c   1.000
_cell.angle_alpha   90.00
_cell.angle_beta   90.00
_cell.angle_gamma   90.00
#
_symmetry.space_group_name_H-M   'P 1'
#
loop_
_entity.id
_entity.type
_entity.pdbx_description
1 polymer ?
#
loop_
_entity_poly.entity_id
_entity_poly.type
_entity_poly.pdbx_seq_one_letter_code
_entity_poly.pdbx_strand_id
1 'polypeptide(L)'
;MKLFQFLGLAAVLVHVNALAPTDEPRDCDPPQSGYLPNHNIAPSLLANYTKKWTMKYNVNEQFYATPLVYTPKGSTQELVITVSIQNIVRVIDGLTGALVMSRALDAPYLSSDSNCNDGKTVGITGTPIIDTDSEILYFFTKGYFNGLAGPQGVSNGSYKMWALNLPSLTIIPQFPVLIQGPASNDPSRYFIGGEILQRPGLAMIGNSIIAGFGGHCDSMNYTGILLSVSKTPGAGVVDMMAMEAAPGLPADLNLLAGKGGKAGIWQSGMGIAADTTKNRVFFVTGNGDGPGANNGPNGPPASGKIPVSTLEQAIVNIGVDPVTGLFTQQDYFSPINYQKLNAGDKDMSSSGLTLLDPVTFSGGGVNRVAVAGSKAGVVYVVDADNLGGFKMGPGNTDAVLQEMTFTGAHFYSGIGSYPLEGGFIYLCTTGGHLQAWKLTPDAQGRPNFAFAAQTSITLGCRGTPTITSQNGAPGTAIVWMHDSTHGLVAFNAVPSGTTLTQITIPGSGGLGKFHRPAFGNNHVYVTSSNKIIAIGGAAQ
;
A
#
# COMPACT_ATOMS: atom_id res chain seq x y z
N MET A 1 -16.15 -58.81 16.43
CA MET A 1 -14.74 -58.84 16.89
C MET A 1 -13.86 -58.63 15.67
N LYS A 2 -13.29 -57.41 15.51
CA LYS A 2 -12.24 -56.98 14.54
C LYS A 2 -12.13 -55.45 14.68
N LEU A 3 -11.43 -54.97 15.70
CA LEU A 3 -10.02 -54.52 15.72
C LEU A 3 -9.80 -53.19 14.98
N PHE A 4 -9.57 -52.15 15.77
CA PHE A 4 -9.22 -50.78 15.42
C PHE A 4 -7.90 -50.71 14.63
N GLN A 5 -7.83 -49.83 13.64
CA GLN A 5 -6.57 -49.24 13.17
C GLN A 5 -6.67 -47.72 13.26
N PHE A 6 -6.07 -47.17 14.31
CA PHE A 6 -5.65 -45.78 14.38
C PHE A 6 -4.42 -45.62 13.48
N LEU A 7 -4.55 -44.85 12.40
CA LEU A 7 -3.39 -44.29 11.70
C LEU A 7 -3.06 -42.94 12.33
N GLY A 8 -1.94 -42.90 13.04
CA GLY A 8 -1.38 -41.67 13.57
C GLY A 8 -0.94 -40.75 12.43
N LEU A 9 -1.46 -39.53 12.43
CA LEU A 9 -0.90 -38.42 11.66
C LEU A 9 0.48 -38.11 12.25
N ALA A 10 1.54 -38.46 11.53
CA ALA A 10 2.86 -37.91 11.79
C ALA A 10 2.83 -36.43 11.36
N ALA A 11 2.81 -35.52 12.34
CA ALA A 11 3.02 -34.11 12.11
C ALA A 11 4.45 -33.92 11.58
N VAL A 12 4.57 -33.59 10.29
CA VAL A 12 5.82 -33.10 9.72
C VAL A 12 6.03 -31.71 10.28
N LEU A 13 6.87 -31.61 11.31
CA LEU A 13 7.38 -30.34 11.82
C LEU A 13 8.35 -29.76 10.78
N VAL A 14 7.82 -28.97 9.84
CA VAL A 14 8.64 -28.08 9.03
C VAL A 14 9.03 -26.90 9.93
N HIS A 15 10.17 -27.00 10.63
CA HIS A 15 10.77 -25.85 11.30
C HIS A 15 11.56 -25.04 10.27
N VAL A 16 10.88 -24.10 9.62
CA VAL A 16 11.52 -22.96 8.97
C VAL A 16 10.87 -21.69 9.52
N ASN A 17 11.12 -21.37 10.79
CA ASN A 17 10.78 -20.06 11.33
C ASN A 17 11.93 -19.11 11.01
N ALA A 18 11.93 -18.56 9.79
CA ALA A 18 12.81 -17.45 9.41
C ALA A 18 12.22 -16.08 9.79
N LEU A 19 11.06 -16.06 10.44
CA LEU A 19 10.32 -14.87 10.82
C LEU A 19 9.83 -14.99 12.26
N ALA A 20 10.02 -13.96 13.09
CA ALA A 20 9.28 -13.90 14.34
C ALA A 20 7.79 -13.72 14.01
N PRO A 21 6.86 -14.33 14.75
CA PRO A 21 5.44 -14.21 14.46
C PRO A 21 4.93 -12.77 14.38
N THR A 22 5.65 -11.79 14.95
CA THR A 22 5.26 -10.38 15.00
C THR A 22 5.96 -9.50 13.97
N ASP A 23 6.78 -10.04 13.07
CA ASP A 23 7.50 -9.22 12.09
C ASP A 23 6.54 -8.63 11.04
N GLU A 24 6.88 -7.44 10.57
CA GLU A 24 6.16 -6.71 9.53
C GLU A 24 7.12 -6.44 8.36
N PRO A 25 7.33 -7.44 7.46
CA PRO A 25 8.36 -7.39 6.42
C PRO A 25 7.96 -6.53 5.20
N ARG A 26 6.84 -5.82 5.25
CA ARG A 26 6.28 -4.98 4.18
C ARG A 26 5.30 -3.97 4.79
N ASP A 27 4.66 -3.14 3.97
CA ASP A 27 3.75 -2.08 4.46
C ASP A 27 2.61 -2.55 5.38
N CYS A 28 2.16 -3.81 5.26
CA CYS A 28 1.24 -4.49 6.18
C CYS A 28 1.17 -6.00 5.84
N ASP A 29 -0.03 -6.59 5.75
CA ASP A 29 -0.30 -7.90 5.18
C ASP A 29 -0.43 -7.85 3.63
N PRO A 30 -0.28 -8.96 2.89
CA PRO A 30 -0.41 -8.96 1.43
C PRO A 30 -1.76 -8.40 0.91
N PRO A 31 -2.92 -8.72 1.52
CA PRO A 31 -4.20 -8.09 1.19
C PRO A 31 -4.29 -6.57 1.43
N GLN A 32 -3.32 -6.02 2.16
CA GLN A 32 -3.35 -4.67 2.73
C GLN A 32 -4.61 -4.42 3.58
N SER A 33 -5.15 -5.48 4.21
CA SER A 33 -6.35 -5.45 5.05
C SER A 33 -6.17 -4.55 6.27
N GLY A 34 -4.92 -4.31 6.68
CA GLY A 34 -4.58 -3.55 7.87
C GLY A 34 -4.69 -4.37 9.15
N TYR A 35 -5.03 -5.67 9.10
CA TYR A 35 -5.18 -6.50 10.30
C TYR A 35 -3.94 -7.37 10.56
N LEU A 36 -3.34 -7.17 11.74
CA LEU A 36 -2.17 -7.88 12.23
C LEU A 36 -2.54 -8.70 13.49
N PRO A 37 -3.02 -9.95 13.34
CA PRO A 37 -3.60 -10.73 14.44
C PRO A 37 -2.55 -11.26 15.42
N ASN A 38 -1.31 -11.32 15.02
CA ASN A 38 -0.20 -12.09 15.58
C ASN A 38 0.64 -11.35 16.63
N HIS A 39 0.19 -10.19 17.10
CA HIS A 39 1.00 -9.31 17.94
C HIS A 39 0.77 -9.54 19.42
N ASN A 40 1.83 -9.41 20.24
CA ASN A 40 1.73 -9.45 21.71
C ASN A 40 1.25 -8.11 22.30
N ILE A 41 0.17 -7.57 21.73
CA ILE A 41 -0.36 -6.23 21.99
C ILE A 41 -1.85 -6.34 22.34
N ALA A 42 -2.26 -5.75 23.45
CA ALA A 42 -3.65 -5.72 23.92
C ALA A 42 -3.95 -4.41 24.68
N PRO A 43 -5.20 -3.94 24.73
CA PRO A 43 -5.57 -2.68 25.40
C PRO A 43 -5.06 -2.58 26.84
N SER A 44 -5.07 -3.71 27.57
CA SER A 44 -4.59 -3.80 28.96
C SER A 44 -3.09 -3.56 29.12
N LEU A 45 -2.30 -3.72 28.06
CA LEU A 45 -0.84 -3.55 28.08
C LEU A 45 -0.41 -2.10 27.79
N LEU A 46 -1.22 -1.35 27.03
CA LEU A 46 -0.89 -0.02 26.52
C LEU A 46 -0.66 1.01 27.64
N ALA A 47 -1.31 0.85 28.80
CA ALA A 47 -1.11 1.72 29.96
C ALA A 47 0.34 1.73 30.49
N ASN A 48 1.10 0.66 30.23
CA ASN A 48 2.50 0.50 30.64
C ASN A 48 3.48 0.84 29.52
N TYR A 49 3.01 1.28 28.36
CA TYR A 49 3.90 1.63 27.25
C TYR A 49 4.70 2.87 27.61
N THR A 50 5.95 2.89 27.18
CA THR A 50 6.82 4.07 27.26
C THR A 50 7.42 4.37 25.90
N LYS A 51 7.81 5.62 25.68
CA LYS A 51 8.67 5.98 24.56
C LYS A 51 10.05 5.38 24.83
N LYS A 52 10.42 4.33 24.08
CA LYS A 52 11.66 3.58 24.29
C LYS A 52 12.86 4.37 23.85
N TRP A 53 12.81 4.88 22.62
CA TRP A 53 13.88 5.65 22.02
C TRP A 53 13.33 6.53 20.90
N THR A 54 14.12 7.54 20.52
CA THR A 54 13.84 8.39 19.37
C THR A 54 15.16 8.70 18.69
N MET A 55 15.26 8.34 17.41
CA MET A 55 16.40 8.69 16.58
C MET A 55 16.02 9.87 15.70
N LYS A 56 16.88 10.90 15.66
CA LYS A 56 16.71 12.09 14.85
C LYS A 56 17.87 12.19 13.87
N TYR A 57 17.54 12.40 12.61
CA TYR A 57 18.50 12.53 11.51
C TYR A 57 18.59 13.98 11.02
N ASN A 58 19.38 14.21 9.98
CA ASN A 58 19.46 15.55 9.38
C ASN A 58 18.09 15.96 8.79
N VAL A 59 17.80 17.25 8.71
CA VAL A 59 16.47 17.76 8.32
C VAL A 59 16.02 17.36 6.90
N ASN A 60 16.97 17.00 6.03
CA ASN A 60 16.70 16.58 4.66
C ASN A 60 16.60 15.04 4.52
N GLU A 61 17.00 14.26 5.54
CA GLU A 61 16.78 12.81 5.59
C GLU A 61 15.37 12.52 6.09
N GLN A 62 14.40 12.64 5.20
CA GLN A 62 13.00 12.39 5.54
C GLN A 62 12.56 10.97 5.20
N PHE A 63 11.62 10.44 5.99
CA PHE A 63 11.09 9.09 5.87
C PHE A 63 9.70 9.13 5.24
N TYR A 64 9.60 8.76 3.97
CA TYR A 64 8.33 8.66 3.24
C TYR A 64 7.82 7.22 3.12
N ALA A 65 8.67 6.23 3.39
CA ALA A 65 8.29 4.83 3.54
C ALA A 65 7.91 4.49 5.00
N THR A 66 7.03 3.52 5.18
CA THR A 66 6.79 2.87 6.47
C THR A 66 8.03 2.05 6.86
N PRO A 67 8.49 2.10 8.13
CA PRO A 67 9.54 1.20 8.60
C PRO A 67 9.11 -0.26 8.47
N LEU A 68 10.08 -1.17 8.32
CA LEU A 68 9.81 -2.61 8.38
C LEU A 68 10.35 -3.18 9.68
N VAL A 69 9.71 -4.23 10.18
CA VAL A 69 10.18 -4.99 11.34
C VAL A 69 10.56 -6.40 10.89
N TYR A 70 11.72 -6.85 11.35
CA TYR A 70 12.31 -8.09 10.90
C TYR A 70 13.18 -8.72 11.98
N THR A 71 13.02 -10.01 12.21
CA THR A 71 13.86 -10.79 13.11
C THR A 71 14.66 -11.80 12.27
N PRO A 72 16.00 -11.67 12.17
CA PRO A 72 16.82 -12.58 11.38
C PRO A 72 16.66 -14.04 11.77
N LYS A 73 16.82 -14.94 10.81
CA LYS A 73 16.67 -16.38 11.04
C LYS A 73 17.66 -16.86 12.10
N GLY A 74 17.14 -17.50 13.16
CA GLY A 74 17.95 -17.99 14.28
C GLY A 74 18.42 -16.91 15.26
N SER A 75 17.95 -15.67 15.10
CA SER A 75 18.16 -14.57 16.04
C SER A 75 16.91 -14.32 16.87
N THR A 76 17.08 -13.72 18.05
CA THR A 76 15.98 -13.12 18.85
C THR A 76 16.01 -11.60 18.78
N GLN A 77 16.95 -11.04 18.01
CA GLN A 77 17.11 -9.60 17.86
C GLN A 77 16.13 -9.08 16.81
N GLU A 78 15.09 -8.40 17.28
CA GLU A 78 14.19 -7.64 16.43
C GLU A 78 14.94 -6.44 15.84
N LEU A 79 14.85 -6.28 14.52
CA LEU A 79 15.46 -5.20 13.77
C LEU A 79 14.38 -4.34 13.11
N VAL A 80 14.64 -3.04 13.06
CA VAL A 80 13.82 -2.06 12.37
C VAL A 80 14.60 -1.53 11.17
N ILE A 81 14.03 -1.71 9.98
CA ILE A 81 14.61 -1.25 8.74
C ILE A 81 13.95 0.08 8.36
N THR A 82 14.76 1.10 8.09
CA THR A 82 14.28 2.38 7.57
C THR A 82 14.97 2.75 6.27
N VAL A 83 14.22 3.44 5.41
CA VAL A 83 14.71 3.98 4.14
C VAL A 83 14.28 5.45 4.01
N SER A 84 15.13 6.28 3.41
CA SER A 84 14.87 7.72 3.32
C SER A 84 14.91 8.25 1.88
N ILE A 85 14.36 9.45 1.71
CA ILE A 85 14.41 10.21 0.45
C ILE A 85 15.83 10.67 0.07
N GLN A 86 16.84 10.36 0.89
CA GLN A 86 18.25 10.54 0.58
C GLN A 86 18.94 9.26 0.06
N ASN A 87 18.16 8.21 -0.25
CA ASN A 87 18.67 6.89 -0.66
C ASN A 87 19.59 6.25 0.39
N ILE A 88 19.22 6.39 1.67
CA ILE A 88 19.92 5.77 2.79
C ILE A 88 19.04 4.67 3.36
N VAL A 89 19.61 3.47 3.52
CA VAL A 89 19.01 2.32 4.21
C VAL A 89 19.68 2.14 5.55
N ARG A 90 18.89 1.90 6.61
CA ARG A 90 19.39 1.67 7.97
C ARG A 90 18.75 0.43 8.57
N VAL A 91 19.54 -0.31 9.34
CA VAL A 91 19.11 -1.39 10.22
C VAL A 91 19.36 -0.92 11.65
N ILE A 92 18.31 -0.94 12.46
CA ILE A 92 18.30 -0.43 13.83
C ILE A 92 17.89 -1.57 14.75
N ASP A 93 18.52 -1.69 15.90
CA ASP A 93 18.08 -2.61 16.95
C ASP A 93 16.73 -2.14 17.51
N GLY A 94 15.69 -2.97 17.40
CA GLY A 94 14.32 -2.60 17.75
C GLY A 94 14.13 -2.27 19.22
N LEU A 95 14.93 -2.86 20.12
CA LEU A 95 14.82 -2.68 21.56
C LEU A 95 15.54 -1.41 22.05
N THR A 96 16.76 -1.18 21.55
CA THR A 96 17.67 -0.14 22.06
C THR A 96 17.71 1.11 21.18
N GLY A 97 17.32 1.00 19.91
CA GLY A 97 17.46 2.08 18.92
C GLY A 97 18.89 2.25 18.41
N ALA A 98 19.81 1.35 18.78
CA ALA A 98 21.19 1.39 18.31
C ALA A 98 21.25 1.13 16.80
N LEU A 99 22.06 1.91 16.09
CA LEU A 99 22.33 1.66 14.68
C LEU A 99 23.16 0.37 14.54
N VAL A 100 22.63 -0.61 13.82
CA VAL A 100 23.31 -1.87 13.52
C VAL A 100 24.11 -1.72 12.22
N MET A 101 23.44 -1.28 11.15
CA MET A 101 24.06 -1.09 9.84
C MET A 101 23.44 0.10 9.10
N SER A 102 24.21 0.72 8.22
CA SER A 102 23.75 1.79 7.33
C SER A 102 24.41 1.66 5.97
N ARG A 103 23.67 1.97 4.91
CA ARG A 103 24.19 2.11 3.55
C ARG A 103 23.59 3.31 2.87
N ALA A 104 24.45 4.21 2.38
CA ALA A 104 24.08 5.18 1.37
C ALA A 104 24.25 4.55 -0.02
N LEU A 105 23.31 4.80 -0.92
CA LEU A 105 23.32 4.31 -2.30
C LEU A 105 23.68 5.46 -3.26
N ASP A 106 23.35 5.30 -4.55
CA ASP A 106 23.42 6.36 -5.54
C ASP A 106 22.67 7.62 -5.08
N ALA A 107 23.15 8.78 -5.55
CA ALA A 107 22.58 10.05 -5.16
C ALA A 107 21.08 10.14 -5.52
N PRO A 108 20.25 10.71 -4.62
CA PRO A 108 18.82 10.87 -4.88
C PRO A 108 18.57 11.93 -5.95
N TYR A 109 17.40 11.86 -6.56
CA TYR A 109 16.92 12.86 -7.52
C TYR A 109 16.68 14.20 -6.81
N LEU A 110 16.98 15.33 -7.45
CA LEU A 110 16.72 16.65 -6.86
C LEU A 110 15.33 17.15 -7.23
N SER A 111 14.55 17.56 -6.22
CA SER A 111 13.20 18.11 -6.44
C SER A 111 13.21 19.39 -7.30
N SER A 112 14.33 20.10 -7.35
CA SER A 112 14.53 21.27 -8.23
C SER A 112 14.45 20.93 -9.72
N ASP A 113 14.75 19.69 -10.11
CA ASP A 113 14.68 19.28 -11.52
C ASP A 113 13.23 19.02 -11.96
N SER A 114 12.32 18.74 -11.03
CA SER A 114 10.89 18.55 -11.31
C SER A 114 10.02 19.75 -10.90
N ASN A 115 10.56 20.74 -10.19
CA ASN A 115 9.82 21.83 -9.54
C ASN A 115 8.72 21.34 -8.57
N CYS A 116 8.90 20.15 -8.00
CA CYS A 116 8.01 19.55 -7.01
C CYS A 116 8.37 19.98 -5.58
N ASN A 117 7.37 20.05 -4.70
CA ASN A 117 7.57 20.36 -3.28
C ASN A 117 7.58 19.10 -2.40
N ASP A 118 8.47 18.14 -2.71
CA ASP A 118 8.58 16.85 -2.02
C ASP A 118 9.74 16.78 -1.02
N GLY A 119 10.26 17.93 -0.58
CA GLY A 119 11.52 18.05 0.15
C GLY A 119 12.67 18.44 -0.78
N LYS A 120 13.92 18.38 -0.32
CA LYS A 120 15.08 18.74 -1.16
C LYS A 120 15.44 17.68 -2.20
N THR A 121 15.14 16.42 -1.91
CA THR A 121 15.48 15.27 -2.74
C THR A 121 14.31 14.30 -2.81
N VAL A 122 14.31 13.46 -3.83
CA VAL A 122 13.37 12.35 -4.01
C VAL A 122 14.20 11.09 -4.19
N GLY A 123 14.04 10.16 -3.27
CA GLY A 123 14.85 8.94 -3.20
C GLY A 123 13.98 7.71 -3.05
N ILE A 124 14.17 6.97 -1.95
CA ILE A 124 13.29 5.84 -1.59
C ILE A 124 12.05 6.43 -0.92
N THR A 125 10.93 6.38 -1.63
CA THR A 125 9.64 6.94 -1.18
C THR A 125 8.59 5.89 -0.88
N GLY A 126 8.54 4.80 -1.67
CA GLY A 126 7.64 3.68 -1.38
C GLY A 126 8.19 2.71 -0.35
N THR A 127 7.29 2.08 0.40
CA THR A 127 7.64 1.09 1.44
C THR A 127 8.31 -0.15 0.81
N PRO A 128 9.54 -0.51 1.23
CA PRO A 128 10.23 -1.73 0.79
C PRO A 128 9.47 -3.02 1.10
N ILE A 129 9.97 -4.14 0.58
CA ILE A 129 9.51 -5.48 0.96
C ILE A 129 10.71 -6.40 1.24
N ILE A 130 10.61 -7.19 2.30
CA ILE A 130 11.57 -8.23 2.66
C ILE A 130 11.02 -9.57 2.15
N ASP A 131 11.83 -10.26 1.36
CA ASP A 131 11.67 -11.69 1.14
C ASP A 131 12.28 -12.41 2.34
N THR A 132 11.40 -12.92 3.21
CA THR A 132 11.78 -13.48 4.51
C THR A 132 12.43 -14.86 4.39
N ASP A 133 12.26 -15.54 3.25
CA ASP A 133 12.89 -16.85 3.02
C ASP A 133 14.37 -16.69 2.63
N SER A 134 14.68 -15.62 1.90
CA SER A 134 16.04 -15.29 1.46
C SER A 134 16.74 -14.22 2.30
N GLU A 135 16.03 -13.60 3.24
CA GLU A 135 16.49 -12.46 4.05
C GLU A 135 16.95 -11.25 3.18
N ILE A 136 16.28 -11.03 2.04
CA ILE A 136 16.63 -9.97 1.08
C ILE A 136 15.60 -8.84 1.13
N LEU A 137 16.10 -7.61 1.27
CA LEU A 137 15.32 -6.37 1.18
C LEU A 137 15.29 -5.86 -0.27
N TYR A 138 14.09 -5.68 -0.82
CA TYR A 138 13.85 -5.11 -2.15
C TYR A 138 13.16 -3.74 -2.07
N PHE A 139 13.64 -2.78 -2.86
CA PHE A 139 13.09 -1.41 -2.92
C PHE A 139 13.55 -0.67 -4.18
N PHE A 140 12.91 0.47 -4.45
CA PHE A 140 13.23 1.33 -5.58
C PHE A 140 13.86 2.65 -5.11
N THR A 141 14.92 3.09 -5.78
CA THR A 141 15.51 4.42 -5.58
C THR A 141 15.22 5.29 -6.79
N LYS A 142 14.74 6.52 -6.58
CA LYS A 142 14.83 7.57 -7.59
C LYS A 142 16.21 8.24 -7.52
N GLY A 143 16.78 8.53 -8.68
CA GLY A 143 18.10 9.15 -8.82
C GLY A 143 18.35 9.52 -10.27
N TYR A 144 19.61 9.51 -10.67
CA TYR A 144 20.03 9.73 -12.06
C TYR A 144 20.74 8.51 -12.62
N PHE A 145 20.73 8.35 -13.95
CA PHE A 145 21.32 7.16 -14.60
C PHE A 145 22.77 6.89 -14.17
N ASN A 146 23.58 7.95 -14.07
CA ASN A 146 24.99 7.89 -13.67
C ASN A 146 25.22 7.75 -12.15
N GLY A 147 24.17 7.80 -11.32
CA GLY A 147 24.25 7.73 -9.87
C GLY A 147 24.90 8.94 -9.17
N LEU A 148 25.21 10.01 -9.92
CA LEU A 148 25.91 11.19 -9.41
C LEU A 148 24.94 12.23 -8.81
N ALA A 149 25.45 12.99 -7.85
CA ALA A 149 24.71 14.10 -7.23
C ALA A 149 24.67 15.33 -8.13
N GLY A 150 23.72 16.23 -7.84
CA GLY A 150 23.53 17.49 -8.55
C GLY A 150 22.34 17.45 -9.52
N PRO A 151 21.86 18.61 -9.97
CA PRO A 151 20.74 18.68 -10.91
C PRO A 151 21.18 18.15 -12.27
N GLN A 152 20.38 17.26 -12.87
CA GLN A 152 20.63 16.71 -14.20
C GLN A 152 19.40 16.79 -15.10
N GLY A 153 18.27 17.30 -14.60
CA GLY A 153 17.02 17.48 -15.34
C GLY A 153 16.13 16.24 -15.40
N VAL A 154 14.86 16.45 -15.71
CA VAL A 154 13.81 15.40 -15.75
C VAL A 154 14.20 14.23 -16.65
N SER A 155 14.73 14.48 -17.85
CA SER A 155 15.07 13.43 -18.82
C SER A 155 16.18 12.48 -18.36
N ASN A 156 17.03 12.91 -17.40
CA ASN A 156 18.09 12.09 -16.83
C ASN A 156 17.68 11.41 -15.52
N GLY A 157 16.46 11.66 -15.03
CA GLY A 157 15.89 10.98 -13.88
C GLY A 157 15.68 9.49 -14.16
N SER A 158 16.03 8.65 -13.20
CA SER A 158 15.97 7.19 -13.33
C SER A 158 15.44 6.53 -12.07
N TYR A 159 14.93 5.30 -12.24
CA TYR A 159 14.65 4.39 -11.13
C TYR A 159 15.52 3.15 -11.24
N LYS A 160 15.94 2.65 -10.07
CA LYS A 160 16.69 1.42 -9.91
C LYS A 160 16.04 0.56 -8.84
N MET A 161 15.85 -0.74 -9.09
CA MET A 161 15.46 -1.69 -8.05
C MET A 161 16.70 -2.28 -7.41
N TRP A 162 16.82 -2.17 -6.09
CA TRP A 162 17.91 -2.72 -5.31
C TRP A 162 17.47 -3.99 -4.58
N ALA A 163 18.43 -4.88 -4.35
CA ALA A 163 18.29 -6.03 -3.48
C ALA A 163 19.50 -6.05 -2.53
N LEU A 164 19.24 -6.07 -1.22
CA LEU A 164 20.28 -6.07 -0.18
C LEU A 164 20.06 -7.24 0.80
N ASN A 165 21.12 -7.96 1.17
CA ASN A 165 21.04 -8.93 2.27
C ASN A 165 20.78 -8.21 3.59
N LEU A 166 19.93 -8.78 4.44
CA LEU A 166 19.79 -8.37 5.84
C LEU A 166 20.59 -9.31 6.76
N PRO A 167 21.14 -8.79 7.88
CA PRO A 167 21.19 -7.37 8.29
C PRO A 167 22.38 -6.60 7.69
N SER A 168 23.25 -7.25 6.92
CA SER A 168 24.56 -6.71 6.49
C SER A 168 24.47 -5.56 5.47
N LEU A 169 23.31 -5.39 4.83
CA LEU A 169 23.06 -4.49 3.72
C LEU A 169 24.03 -4.70 2.55
N THR A 170 24.62 -5.88 2.37
CA THR A 170 25.46 -6.15 1.18
C THR A 170 24.58 -6.23 -0.06
N ILE A 171 24.99 -5.58 -1.15
CA ILE A 171 24.27 -5.62 -2.43
C ILE A 171 24.32 -7.05 -2.99
N ILE A 172 23.16 -7.57 -3.40
CA ILE A 172 23.08 -8.84 -4.11
C ILE A 172 23.76 -8.68 -5.48
N PRO A 173 24.67 -9.59 -5.89
CA PRO A 173 25.30 -9.50 -7.20
C PRO A 173 24.26 -9.37 -8.33
N GLN A 174 24.59 -8.57 -9.36
CA GLN A 174 23.69 -8.24 -10.49
C GLN A 174 22.51 -7.32 -10.14
N PHE A 175 22.49 -6.76 -8.92
CA PHE A 175 21.69 -5.59 -8.56
C PHE A 175 22.57 -4.34 -8.44
N PRO A 176 22.00 -3.13 -8.60
CA PRO A 176 20.60 -2.86 -8.90
C PRO A 176 20.20 -3.12 -10.36
N VAL A 177 18.91 -3.36 -10.57
CA VAL A 177 18.29 -3.39 -11.91
C VAL A 177 17.88 -1.97 -12.29
N LEU A 178 18.40 -1.46 -13.43
CA LEU A 178 17.93 -0.21 -14.01
C LEU A 178 16.55 -0.40 -14.64
N ILE A 179 15.59 0.47 -14.29
CA ILE A 179 14.24 0.44 -14.84
C ILE A 179 14.16 1.34 -16.07
N GLN A 180 13.90 0.72 -17.22
CA GLN A 180 13.81 1.37 -18.52
C GLN A 180 13.06 0.44 -19.48
N GLY A 181 12.68 0.97 -20.64
CA GLY A 181 12.03 0.19 -21.69
C GLY A 181 10.60 0.63 -21.97
N PRO A 182 10.02 0.10 -23.05
CA PRO A 182 8.62 0.32 -23.38
C PRO A 182 7.69 -0.51 -22.50
N ALA A 183 6.45 -0.08 -22.38
CA ALA A 183 5.38 -0.89 -21.83
C ALA A 183 5.02 -2.04 -22.80
N SER A 184 4.67 -3.20 -22.25
CA SER A 184 4.31 -4.40 -23.00
C SER A 184 2.98 -4.27 -23.74
N ASN A 185 2.05 -3.48 -23.20
CA ASN A 185 0.74 -3.22 -23.81
C ASN A 185 0.71 -2.01 -24.76
N ASP A 186 1.76 -1.19 -24.78
CA ASP A 186 1.92 -0.08 -25.73
C ASP A 186 3.40 0.29 -25.90
N PRO A 187 4.06 -0.14 -26.99
CA PRO A 187 5.47 0.16 -27.24
C PRO A 187 5.81 1.65 -27.41
N SER A 188 4.80 2.51 -27.60
CA SER A 188 4.99 3.96 -27.66
C SER A 188 5.05 4.62 -26.26
N ARG A 189 4.67 3.89 -25.21
CA ARG A 189 4.78 4.32 -23.81
C ARG A 189 6.09 3.83 -23.23
N TYR A 190 6.97 4.75 -22.89
CA TYR A 190 8.29 4.44 -22.35
C TYR A 190 8.39 4.82 -20.88
N PHE A 191 9.15 4.07 -20.10
CA PHE A 191 9.44 4.42 -18.71
C PHE A 191 10.40 5.60 -18.63
N ILE A 192 9.97 6.71 -18.04
CA ILE A 192 10.78 7.93 -17.89
C ILE A 192 10.84 8.29 -16.40
N GLY A 193 11.94 7.92 -15.74
CA GLY A 193 12.04 7.98 -14.29
C GLY A 193 11.88 9.38 -13.68
N GLY A 194 12.23 10.44 -14.41
CA GLY A 194 12.06 11.82 -13.94
C GLY A 194 10.60 12.24 -13.74
N GLU A 195 9.69 11.75 -14.58
CA GLU A 195 8.28 12.17 -14.66
C GLU A 195 7.37 11.44 -13.68
N ILE A 196 7.76 10.23 -13.27
CA ILE A 196 6.96 9.36 -12.41
C ILE A 196 7.52 9.26 -11.00
N LEU A 197 6.68 8.83 -10.07
CA LEU A 197 7.01 8.63 -8.67
C LEU A 197 6.56 7.22 -8.22
N GLN A 198 7.51 6.45 -7.70
CA GLN A 198 7.27 5.18 -7.01
C GLN A 198 6.94 5.48 -5.54
N ARG A 199 5.66 5.41 -5.18
CA ARG A 199 5.20 5.74 -3.83
C ARG A 199 4.43 4.63 -3.12
N PRO A 200 3.59 3.83 -3.80
CA PRO A 200 2.98 2.67 -3.17
C PRO A 200 4.01 1.75 -2.53
N GLY A 201 3.69 1.15 -1.39
CA GLY A 201 4.41 -0.02 -0.90
C GLY A 201 4.42 -1.16 -1.92
N LEU A 202 5.46 -1.99 -1.87
CA LEU A 202 5.65 -3.08 -2.84
C LEU A 202 4.80 -4.31 -2.52
N ALA A 203 4.46 -5.07 -3.56
CA ALA A 203 3.92 -6.41 -3.44
C ALA A 203 4.88 -7.46 -4.01
N MET A 204 4.64 -8.73 -3.68
CA MET A 204 5.42 -9.85 -4.17
C MET A 204 4.48 -11.00 -4.55
N ILE A 205 4.62 -11.51 -5.78
CA ILE A 205 3.95 -12.71 -6.25
C ILE A 205 5.02 -13.64 -6.84
N GLY A 206 5.17 -14.83 -6.25
CA GLY A 206 6.17 -15.80 -6.67
C GLY A 206 7.59 -15.20 -6.76
N ASN A 207 8.17 -15.22 -7.95
CA ASN A 207 9.53 -14.71 -8.21
C ASN A 207 9.60 -13.20 -8.56
N SER A 208 8.50 -12.46 -8.46
CA SER A 208 8.43 -11.06 -8.90
C SER A 208 8.13 -10.07 -7.77
N ILE A 209 8.82 -8.93 -7.83
CA ILE A 209 8.50 -7.71 -7.10
C ILE A 209 7.60 -6.83 -7.97
N ILE A 210 6.46 -6.42 -7.42
CA ILE A 210 5.46 -5.63 -8.11
C ILE A 210 5.43 -4.21 -7.55
N ALA A 211 5.52 -3.22 -8.43
CA ALA A 211 5.56 -1.80 -8.07
C ALA A 211 4.60 -0.98 -8.93
N GLY A 212 3.84 -0.08 -8.30
CA GLY A 212 3.05 0.94 -8.97
C GLY A 212 3.78 2.28 -9.03
N PHE A 213 3.58 3.01 -10.13
CA PHE A 213 4.10 4.35 -10.35
C PHE A 213 2.97 5.31 -10.74
N GLY A 214 2.99 6.50 -10.16
CA GLY A 214 2.12 7.62 -10.51
C GLY A 214 2.92 8.82 -11.00
N GLY A 215 2.26 9.96 -11.20
CA GLY A 215 2.93 11.19 -11.61
C GLY A 215 3.78 11.79 -10.49
N HIS A 216 4.91 12.39 -10.85
CA HIS A 216 5.66 13.26 -9.97
C HIS A 216 5.00 14.65 -9.97
N CYS A 217 4.08 14.86 -9.02
CA CYS A 217 3.27 16.07 -8.88
C CYS A 217 2.40 16.43 -10.10
N ASP A 218 2.07 15.45 -10.94
CA ASP A 218 1.26 15.62 -12.16
C ASP A 218 1.73 16.76 -13.08
N SER A 219 3.02 17.07 -13.05
CA SER A 219 3.60 18.25 -13.73
C SER A 219 4.17 17.93 -15.12
N MET A 220 4.21 16.66 -15.51
CA MET A 220 4.82 16.13 -16.74
C MET A 220 3.85 15.21 -17.48
N ASN A 221 4.22 14.78 -18.70
CA ASN A 221 3.48 13.81 -19.52
C ASN A 221 3.75 12.36 -19.05
N TYR A 222 3.52 12.11 -17.76
CA TYR A 222 3.79 10.82 -17.15
C TYR A 222 2.74 9.79 -17.54
N THR A 223 2.99 8.49 -17.56
CA THR A 223 1.89 7.51 -17.63
C THR A 223 1.93 6.63 -16.40
N GLY A 224 0.77 6.27 -15.84
CA GLY A 224 0.74 5.29 -14.75
C GLY A 224 1.35 3.98 -15.21
N ILE A 225 2.29 3.43 -14.44
CA ILE A 225 2.97 2.17 -14.77
C ILE A 225 2.78 1.17 -13.64
N LEU A 226 2.39 -0.06 -13.99
CA LEU A 226 2.58 -1.24 -13.14
C LEU A 226 3.83 -1.98 -13.64
N LEU A 227 4.74 -2.30 -12.74
CA LEU A 227 6.03 -2.91 -13.06
C LEU A 227 6.20 -4.24 -12.34
N SER A 228 6.70 -5.25 -13.06
CA SER A 228 7.15 -6.54 -12.53
C SER A 228 8.64 -6.68 -12.75
N VAL A 229 9.40 -6.90 -11.67
CA VAL A 229 10.85 -7.12 -11.73
C VAL A 229 11.18 -8.43 -11.05
N SER A 230 12.00 -9.25 -11.71
CA SER A 230 12.39 -10.55 -11.15
C SER A 230 13.31 -10.38 -9.94
N LYS A 231 13.13 -11.23 -8.93
CA LYS A 231 14.06 -11.41 -7.82
C LYS A 231 15.33 -12.16 -8.24
N THR A 232 15.32 -12.83 -9.39
CA THR A 232 16.47 -13.59 -9.89
C THR A 232 17.58 -12.64 -10.35
N PRO A 233 18.81 -12.77 -9.80
CA PRO A 233 19.95 -11.97 -10.24
C PRO A 233 20.15 -12.02 -11.76
N GLY A 234 20.21 -10.84 -12.39
CA GLY A 234 20.44 -10.69 -13.84
C GLY A 234 19.21 -10.76 -14.74
N ALA A 235 18.04 -11.15 -14.23
CA ALA A 235 16.83 -11.27 -15.05
C ALA A 235 16.20 -9.90 -15.38
N GLY A 236 16.23 -8.95 -14.44
CA GLY A 236 15.78 -7.57 -14.68
C GLY A 236 14.26 -7.38 -14.68
N VAL A 237 13.78 -6.40 -15.45
CA VAL A 237 12.35 -6.13 -15.66
C VAL A 237 11.74 -7.26 -16.50
N VAL A 238 10.65 -7.86 -16.03
CA VAL A 238 9.97 -8.97 -16.72
C VAL A 238 8.65 -8.55 -17.35
N ASP A 239 7.98 -7.53 -16.81
CA ASP A 239 6.83 -6.91 -17.44
C ASP A 239 6.64 -5.46 -16.98
N MET A 240 6.02 -4.65 -17.82
CA MET A 240 5.71 -3.24 -17.58
C MET A 240 4.41 -2.91 -18.31
N MET A 241 3.35 -2.59 -17.59
CA MET A 241 2.06 -2.24 -18.17
C MET A 241 1.76 -0.76 -17.96
N ALA A 242 1.42 -0.05 -19.04
CA ALA A 242 0.92 1.31 -19.00
C ALA A 242 -0.58 1.34 -18.72
N MET A 243 -1.02 2.19 -17.80
CA MET A 243 -2.43 2.32 -17.44
C MET A 243 -3.24 3.09 -18.49
N GLU A 244 -2.55 3.86 -19.34
CA GLU A 244 -3.13 4.55 -20.49
C GLU A 244 -2.33 4.21 -21.76
N ALA A 245 -3.00 3.56 -22.71
CA ALA A 245 -2.44 3.02 -23.93
C ALA A 245 -3.32 3.34 -25.15
N ALA A 246 -2.72 3.26 -26.34
CA ALA A 246 -3.45 3.29 -27.60
C ALA A 246 -4.45 2.11 -27.70
N PRO A 247 -5.59 2.28 -28.41
CA PRO A 247 -6.03 3.48 -29.11
C PRO A 247 -6.73 4.52 -28.22
N GLY A 248 -7.05 4.19 -26.96
CA GLY A 248 -7.85 5.05 -26.09
C GLY A 248 -7.14 6.33 -25.64
N LEU A 249 -5.81 6.31 -25.52
CA LEU A 249 -4.99 7.51 -25.34
C LEU A 249 -3.77 7.48 -26.28
N PRO A 250 -3.79 8.22 -27.41
CA PRO A 250 -2.65 8.34 -28.31
C PRO A 250 -1.39 8.89 -27.63
N ALA A 251 -0.22 8.53 -28.15
CA ALA A 251 1.04 9.04 -27.65
C ALA A 251 1.17 10.55 -27.89
N ASP A 252 1.47 11.30 -26.82
CA ASP A 252 2.05 12.63 -26.89
C ASP A 252 3.52 12.48 -26.52
N LEU A 253 4.41 13.00 -27.38
CA LEU A 253 5.86 12.89 -27.20
C LEU A 253 6.44 14.07 -26.41
N ASN A 254 5.63 15.07 -26.05
CA ASN A 254 6.08 16.20 -25.26
C ASN A 254 6.12 15.84 -23.77
N LEU A 255 7.29 15.37 -23.34
CA LEU A 255 7.62 14.99 -21.97
C LEU A 255 7.24 16.03 -20.90
N LEU A 256 7.40 17.32 -21.21
CA LEU A 256 7.22 18.41 -20.24
C LEU A 256 5.82 19.04 -20.27
N ALA A 257 4.95 18.62 -21.19
CA ALA A 257 3.56 19.04 -21.16
C ALA A 257 2.81 18.19 -20.14
N GLY A 258 2.28 18.77 -19.05
CA GLY A 258 1.34 18.09 -18.13
C GLY A 258 -0.02 17.72 -18.76
N LYS A 259 -0.05 17.58 -20.09
CA LYS A 259 -1.18 17.21 -20.94
C LYS A 259 -0.69 16.02 -21.76
N GLY A 260 -1.27 14.84 -21.57
CA GLY A 260 -0.76 13.59 -22.12
C GLY A 260 -0.28 12.67 -21.00
N GLY A 261 -0.62 11.37 -21.12
CA GLY A 261 -0.31 10.30 -20.16
C GLY A 261 -0.89 10.56 -18.77
N LYS A 262 -1.80 9.72 -18.26
CA LYS A 262 -2.23 9.75 -16.84
C LYS A 262 -2.70 8.36 -16.37
N ALA A 263 -3.64 8.27 -15.43
CA ALA A 263 -4.00 7.08 -14.66
C ALA A 263 -2.88 6.58 -13.72
N GLY A 264 -2.24 7.50 -12.99
CA GLY A 264 -1.16 7.20 -12.05
C GLY A 264 -1.56 6.31 -10.88
N ILE A 265 -0.65 5.46 -10.42
CA ILE A 265 -0.84 4.58 -9.24
C ILE A 265 -0.12 5.22 -8.04
N TRP A 266 -0.82 6.08 -7.29
CA TRP A 266 -0.25 6.80 -6.13
C TRP A 266 -0.59 6.17 -4.78
N GLN A 267 -1.82 5.67 -4.64
CA GLN A 267 -2.39 4.99 -3.47
C GLN A 267 -2.19 5.66 -2.10
N SER A 268 -1.87 6.97 -2.06
CA SER A 268 -1.44 7.62 -0.81
C SER A 268 -0.35 6.84 -0.07
N GLY A 269 0.59 6.23 -0.81
CA GLY A 269 1.68 5.42 -0.24
C GLY A 269 1.30 4.00 0.20
N MET A 270 0.01 3.66 0.27
CA MET A 270 -0.43 2.32 0.62
C MET A 270 0.09 1.28 -0.38
N GLY A 271 0.46 0.10 0.14
CA GLY A 271 0.94 -1.01 -0.68
C GLY A 271 -0.01 -1.45 -1.79
N ILE A 272 0.55 -2.05 -2.84
CA ILE A 272 -0.25 -2.81 -3.81
C ILE A 272 -0.87 -4.01 -3.07
N ALA A 273 -2.20 -4.14 -3.12
CA ALA A 273 -2.88 -5.26 -2.48
C ALA A 273 -2.71 -6.52 -3.33
N ALA A 274 -2.48 -7.65 -2.67
CA ALA A 274 -2.21 -8.94 -3.31
C ALA A 274 -3.14 -10.02 -2.75
N ASP A 275 -3.77 -10.76 -3.66
CA ASP A 275 -4.36 -12.07 -3.38
C ASP A 275 -3.35 -13.13 -3.86
N THR A 276 -2.43 -13.46 -2.96
CA THR A 276 -1.33 -14.39 -3.24
C THR A 276 -1.82 -15.81 -3.51
N THR A 277 -3.02 -16.18 -3.05
CA THR A 277 -3.59 -17.52 -3.30
C THR A 277 -4.06 -17.69 -4.75
N LYS A 278 -4.41 -16.58 -5.41
CA LYS A 278 -4.82 -16.55 -6.82
C LYS A 278 -3.81 -15.86 -7.74
N ASN A 279 -2.63 -15.52 -7.22
CA ASN A 279 -1.55 -14.84 -7.94
C ASN A 279 -2.04 -13.60 -8.70
N ARG A 280 -2.69 -12.67 -8.00
CA ARG A 280 -3.19 -11.43 -8.59
C ARG A 280 -3.03 -10.24 -7.64
N VAL A 281 -2.94 -9.06 -8.22
CA VAL A 281 -2.77 -7.80 -7.51
C VAL A 281 -3.88 -6.82 -7.86
N PHE A 282 -4.18 -5.94 -6.91
CA PHE A 282 -5.21 -4.94 -6.99
C PHE A 282 -4.67 -3.57 -6.59
N PHE A 283 -5.12 -2.54 -7.30
CA PHE A 283 -4.74 -1.16 -7.05
C PHE A 283 -5.78 -0.22 -7.64
N VAL A 284 -5.63 1.06 -7.32
CA VAL A 284 -6.44 2.15 -7.88
C VAL A 284 -5.60 3.16 -8.64
N THR A 285 -6.18 3.68 -9.70
CA THR A 285 -5.56 4.67 -10.61
C THR A 285 -6.24 6.03 -10.49
N GLY A 286 -5.47 7.08 -10.83
CA GLY A 286 -5.90 8.47 -10.71
C GLY A 286 -6.56 9.02 -11.96
N ASN A 287 -6.58 10.34 -12.06
CA ASN A 287 -7.13 11.08 -13.19
C ASN A 287 -6.58 10.56 -14.53
N GLY A 288 -7.43 10.51 -15.56
CA GLY A 288 -7.04 10.32 -16.95
C GLY A 288 -7.28 11.56 -17.81
N ASP A 289 -6.96 11.46 -19.10
CA ASP A 289 -7.20 12.51 -20.09
C ASP A 289 -8.20 12.00 -21.15
N GLY A 290 -9.35 12.67 -21.27
CA GLY A 290 -10.31 12.42 -22.35
C GLY A 290 -11.41 11.39 -22.02
N PRO A 291 -11.99 10.75 -23.05
CA PRO A 291 -13.07 9.78 -22.89
C PRO A 291 -12.61 8.35 -22.64
N GLY A 292 -11.33 8.02 -22.85
CA GLY A 292 -10.82 6.67 -22.69
C GLY A 292 -11.60 5.60 -23.46
N ALA A 293 -11.36 4.33 -23.12
CA ALA A 293 -11.99 3.16 -23.68
C ALA A 293 -13.49 3.07 -23.36
N ASN A 294 -13.93 3.72 -22.28
CA ASN A 294 -15.35 3.77 -21.89
C ASN A 294 -16.15 4.83 -22.65
N ASN A 295 -15.54 5.61 -23.56
CA ASN A 295 -16.22 6.62 -24.40
C ASN A 295 -17.02 7.70 -23.62
N GLY A 296 -16.56 8.06 -22.42
CA GLY A 296 -17.16 9.10 -21.59
C GLY A 296 -18.55 8.74 -21.03
N PRO A 297 -19.32 9.73 -20.54
CA PRO A 297 -20.63 9.53 -19.93
C PRO A 297 -21.68 9.01 -20.90
N ASN A 298 -21.41 9.08 -22.21
CA ASN A 298 -22.32 8.57 -23.26
C ASN A 298 -21.91 7.19 -23.77
N GLY A 299 -20.80 6.63 -23.29
CA GLY A 299 -20.40 5.28 -23.68
C GLY A 299 -21.36 4.20 -23.18
N PRO A 300 -21.43 3.06 -23.90
CA PRO A 300 -22.28 1.94 -23.52
C PRO A 300 -21.75 1.24 -22.27
N PRO A 301 -22.58 0.41 -21.59
CA PRO A 301 -22.08 -0.53 -20.60
C PRO A 301 -20.95 -1.41 -21.15
N ALA A 302 -19.92 -1.60 -20.34
CA ALA A 302 -18.73 -2.37 -20.69
C ALA A 302 -18.36 -3.33 -19.57
N SER A 303 -18.12 -4.59 -19.92
CA SER A 303 -17.72 -5.63 -18.96
C SER A 303 -16.28 -5.44 -18.53
N GLY A 304 -16.03 -5.46 -17.22
CA GLY A 304 -14.69 -5.41 -16.66
C GLY A 304 -13.80 -6.59 -17.07
N LYS A 305 -14.41 -7.73 -17.44
CA LYS A 305 -13.72 -8.95 -17.90
C LYS A 305 -13.11 -8.84 -19.30
N ILE A 306 -13.36 -7.73 -20.00
CA ILE A 306 -12.75 -7.44 -21.29
C ILE A 306 -11.63 -6.43 -21.05
N PRO A 307 -10.37 -6.76 -21.37
CA PRO A 307 -9.27 -5.81 -21.24
C PRO A 307 -9.53 -4.52 -22.03
N VAL A 308 -9.15 -3.40 -21.43
CA VAL A 308 -9.29 -2.04 -22.00
C VAL A 308 -7.95 -1.32 -22.00
N SER A 309 -7.75 -0.41 -22.96
CA SER A 309 -6.48 0.30 -23.12
C SER A 309 -6.30 1.48 -22.16
N THR A 310 -7.35 1.91 -21.45
CA THR A 310 -7.30 3.05 -20.53
C THR A 310 -7.95 2.67 -19.21
N LEU A 311 -7.23 2.87 -18.12
CA LEU A 311 -7.62 2.50 -16.76
C LEU A 311 -7.63 3.73 -15.87
N GLU A 312 -8.15 4.86 -16.32
CA GLU A 312 -8.38 6.06 -15.53
C GLU A 312 -9.49 5.89 -14.47
N GLN A 313 -9.29 6.45 -13.27
CA GLN A 313 -10.24 6.36 -12.14
C GLN A 313 -10.77 4.94 -11.93
N ALA A 314 -9.87 3.96 -11.92
CA ALA A 314 -10.26 2.57 -11.93
C ALA A 314 -9.82 1.85 -10.66
N ILE A 315 -10.61 0.87 -10.23
CA ILE A 315 -10.11 -0.26 -9.47
C ILE A 315 -9.69 -1.31 -10.50
N VAL A 316 -8.46 -1.82 -10.39
CA VAL A 316 -7.88 -2.74 -11.39
C VAL A 316 -7.49 -4.05 -10.73
N ASN A 317 -7.79 -5.18 -11.38
CA ASN A 317 -7.30 -6.51 -11.03
C ASN A 317 -6.36 -7.03 -12.13
N ILE A 318 -5.11 -7.28 -11.76
CA ILE A 318 -4.09 -7.82 -12.65
C ILE A 318 -3.64 -9.19 -12.13
N GLY A 319 -3.78 -10.22 -12.96
CA GLY A 319 -3.13 -11.51 -12.75
C GLY A 319 -1.63 -11.39 -12.96
N VAL A 320 -0.86 -12.10 -12.15
CA VAL A 320 0.60 -12.16 -12.22
C VAL A 320 1.00 -13.62 -12.31
N ASP A 321 1.66 -14.01 -13.39
CA ASP A 321 2.22 -15.36 -13.48
C ASP A 321 3.32 -15.52 -12.41
N PRO A 322 3.23 -16.47 -11.47
CA PRO A 322 4.13 -16.54 -10.32
C PRO A 322 5.56 -16.97 -10.69
N VAL A 323 5.78 -17.49 -11.89
CA VAL A 323 7.09 -17.96 -12.36
C VAL A 323 7.78 -16.90 -13.21
N THR A 324 7.07 -16.40 -14.22
CA THR A 324 7.57 -15.47 -15.23
C THR A 324 7.36 -14.01 -14.84
N GLY A 325 6.37 -13.72 -13.98
CA GLY A 325 6.03 -12.36 -13.58
C GLY A 325 5.21 -11.57 -14.59
N LEU A 326 4.74 -12.20 -15.67
CA LEU A 326 3.94 -11.56 -16.71
C LEU A 326 2.56 -11.17 -16.19
N PHE A 327 2.08 -10.02 -16.64
CA PHE A 327 0.79 -9.46 -16.28
C PHE A 327 -0.32 -9.92 -17.20
N THR A 328 -1.53 -10.02 -16.64
CA THR A 328 -2.76 -10.22 -17.40
C THR A 328 -3.85 -9.37 -16.80
N GLN A 329 -4.42 -8.43 -17.56
CA GLN A 329 -5.57 -7.67 -17.12
C GLN A 329 -6.78 -8.60 -16.98
N GLN A 330 -7.26 -8.78 -15.75
CA GLN A 330 -8.35 -9.71 -15.46
C GLN A 330 -9.70 -9.02 -15.28
N ASP A 331 -9.69 -7.82 -14.69
CA ASP A 331 -10.91 -7.09 -14.39
C ASP A 331 -10.64 -5.60 -14.14
N TYR A 332 -11.68 -4.78 -14.28
CA TYR A 332 -11.67 -3.39 -13.81
C TYR A 332 -13.06 -2.93 -13.37
N PHE A 333 -13.09 -1.91 -12.52
CA PHE A 333 -14.26 -1.08 -12.26
C PHE A 333 -13.91 0.37 -12.56
N SER A 334 -14.81 1.09 -13.22
CA SER A 334 -14.73 2.54 -13.43
C SER A 334 -16.08 3.15 -13.06
N PRO A 335 -16.13 4.18 -12.20
CA PRO A 335 -17.39 4.80 -11.80
C PRO A 335 -18.04 5.51 -12.99
N ILE A 336 -19.38 5.54 -13.04
CA ILE A 336 -20.13 6.15 -14.16
C ILE A 336 -19.79 7.63 -14.39
N ASN A 337 -19.28 8.31 -13.36
CA ASN A 337 -18.94 9.72 -13.36
C ASN A 337 -17.44 10.00 -13.50
N TYR A 338 -16.60 9.02 -13.87
CA TYR A 338 -15.14 9.14 -13.89
C TYR A 338 -14.63 10.40 -14.62
N GLN A 339 -15.25 10.81 -15.73
CA GLN A 339 -14.84 12.05 -16.42
C GLN A 339 -15.03 13.32 -15.58
N LYS A 340 -16.06 13.37 -14.73
CA LYS A 340 -16.24 14.47 -13.79
C LYS A 340 -15.18 14.41 -12.69
N LEU A 341 -14.76 13.21 -12.30
CA LEU A 341 -13.67 13.03 -11.34
C LEU A 341 -12.35 13.55 -11.94
N ASN A 342 -12.04 13.17 -13.19
CA ASN A 342 -10.89 13.67 -13.93
C ASN A 342 -10.88 15.21 -14.02
N ALA A 343 -11.99 15.80 -14.47
CA ALA A 343 -12.09 17.26 -14.64
C ALA A 343 -12.01 18.03 -13.30
N GLY A 344 -12.44 17.40 -12.21
CA GLY A 344 -12.49 18.00 -10.88
C GLY A 344 -11.28 17.70 -9.99
N ASP A 345 -10.27 17.00 -10.51
CA ASP A 345 -9.12 16.51 -9.74
C ASP A 345 -9.60 15.74 -8.48
N LYS A 346 -10.47 14.74 -8.70
CA LYS A 346 -11.10 13.93 -7.64
C LYS A 346 -10.68 12.46 -7.71
N ASP A 347 -9.37 12.25 -7.81
CA ASP A 347 -8.72 10.95 -7.97
C ASP A 347 -9.25 9.84 -7.06
N MET A 348 -9.44 8.65 -7.62
CA MET A 348 -9.59 7.41 -6.87
C MET A 348 -8.27 6.94 -6.26
N SER A 349 -7.14 7.12 -6.95
CA SER A 349 -5.81 6.76 -6.42
C SER A 349 -5.34 7.60 -5.23
N SER A 350 -6.14 8.55 -4.73
CA SER A 350 -5.84 9.25 -3.48
C SER A 350 -6.01 8.35 -2.25
N SER A 351 -6.68 7.21 -2.40
CA SER A 351 -6.74 6.12 -1.42
C SER A 351 -6.04 4.90 -2.01
N GLY A 352 -5.69 3.92 -1.19
CA GLY A 352 -5.28 2.60 -1.67
C GLY A 352 -6.44 1.61 -1.64
N LEU A 353 -6.23 0.43 -2.23
CA LEU A 353 -7.22 -0.65 -2.21
C LEU A 353 -6.94 -1.65 -1.10
N THR A 354 -8.00 -2.04 -0.39
CA THR A 354 -7.98 -3.02 0.70
C THR A 354 -8.74 -4.27 0.28
N LEU A 355 -8.14 -5.45 0.38
CA LEU A 355 -8.86 -6.72 0.25
C LEU A 355 -9.26 -7.23 1.63
N LEU A 356 -10.55 -7.49 1.83
CA LEU A 356 -11.08 -7.92 3.13
C LEU A 356 -10.99 -9.44 3.30
N ASP A 357 -10.81 -9.90 4.53
CA ASP A 357 -10.80 -11.33 4.88
C ASP A 357 -11.98 -12.10 4.24
N PRO A 358 -11.73 -13.20 3.49
CA PRO A 358 -12.76 -13.84 2.69
C PRO A 358 -13.66 -14.77 3.54
N VAL A 359 -13.29 -15.05 4.78
CA VAL A 359 -14.05 -15.90 5.69
C VAL A 359 -15.14 -15.08 6.35
N THR A 360 -14.81 -13.88 6.85
CA THR A 360 -15.79 -12.99 7.50
C THR A 360 -16.57 -12.16 6.49
N PHE A 361 -15.91 -11.54 5.51
CA PHE A 361 -16.53 -10.56 4.62
C PHE A 361 -16.95 -11.21 3.29
N SER A 362 -17.77 -12.25 3.38
CA SER A 362 -18.32 -13.00 2.24
C SER A 362 -19.80 -13.33 2.44
N GLY A 363 -20.49 -13.76 1.37
CA GLY A 363 -21.91 -14.11 1.40
C GLY A 363 -22.66 -13.68 0.15
N GLY A 364 -23.86 -14.23 -0.07
CA GLY A 364 -24.73 -13.83 -1.19
C GLY A 364 -24.09 -13.99 -2.59
N GLY A 365 -23.12 -14.90 -2.73
CA GLY A 365 -22.35 -15.12 -3.96
C GLY A 365 -21.03 -14.35 -4.07
N VAL A 366 -20.73 -13.46 -3.12
CA VAL A 366 -19.46 -12.71 -3.04
C VAL A 366 -18.46 -13.49 -2.18
N ASN A 367 -17.31 -13.86 -2.77
CA ASN A 367 -16.27 -14.63 -2.06
C ASN A 367 -15.13 -13.75 -1.51
N ARG A 368 -14.94 -12.57 -2.09
CA ARG A 368 -13.88 -11.64 -1.70
C ARG A 368 -14.33 -10.22 -1.95
N VAL A 369 -14.18 -9.37 -0.93
CA VAL A 369 -14.54 -7.94 -1.04
C VAL A 369 -13.28 -7.11 -1.18
N ALA A 370 -13.33 -6.10 -2.06
CA ALA A 370 -12.35 -5.03 -2.14
C ALA A 370 -12.99 -3.69 -1.78
N VAL A 371 -12.24 -2.81 -1.11
CA VAL A 371 -12.70 -1.47 -0.71
C VAL A 371 -11.67 -0.43 -1.11
N ALA A 372 -12.12 0.65 -1.74
CA ALA A 372 -11.28 1.79 -2.09
C ALA A 372 -11.99 3.13 -1.84
N GLY A 373 -11.29 4.07 -1.22
CA GLY A 373 -11.74 5.46 -1.08
C GLY A 373 -11.37 6.33 -2.27
N SER A 374 -11.81 7.58 -2.27
CA SER A 374 -11.46 8.56 -3.31
C SER A 374 -11.42 9.99 -2.78
N LYS A 375 -10.73 10.88 -3.49
CA LYS A 375 -10.67 12.31 -3.21
C LYS A 375 -12.03 12.99 -3.41
N ALA A 376 -12.97 12.33 -4.08
CA ALA A 376 -14.37 12.75 -4.17
C ALA A 376 -15.17 12.58 -2.86
N GLY A 377 -14.60 11.89 -1.86
CA GLY A 377 -15.34 11.53 -0.65
C GLY A 377 -16.29 10.35 -0.89
N VAL A 378 -16.03 9.49 -1.88
CA VAL A 378 -16.79 8.26 -2.11
C VAL A 378 -15.91 7.06 -1.79
N VAL A 379 -16.46 6.10 -1.05
CA VAL A 379 -15.86 4.78 -0.85
C VAL A 379 -16.68 3.76 -1.64
N TYR A 380 -15.99 3.01 -2.49
CA TYR A 380 -16.57 1.93 -3.29
C TYR A 380 -16.24 0.59 -2.64
N VAL A 381 -17.26 -0.23 -2.42
CA VAL A 381 -17.15 -1.61 -1.97
C VAL A 381 -17.53 -2.50 -3.14
N VAL A 382 -16.61 -3.35 -3.60
CA VAL A 382 -16.79 -4.17 -4.80
C VAL A 382 -16.51 -5.64 -4.52
N ASP A 383 -17.05 -6.52 -5.36
CA ASP A 383 -16.65 -7.93 -5.40
C ASP A 383 -15.30 -8.03 -6.12
N ALA A 384 -14.26 -8.49 -5.42
CA ALA A 384 -12.92 -8.61 -5.99
C ALA A 384 -12.80 -9.73 -7.04
N ASP A 385 -13.75 -10.66 -7.08
CA ASP A 385 -13.86 -11.68 -8.14
C ASP A 385 -14.68 -11.17 -9.34
N ASN A 386 -15.40 -10.05 -9.22
CA ASN A 386 -16.15 -9.39 -10.29
C ASN A 386 -16.30 -7.88 -10.01
N LEU A 387 -15.34 -7.07 -10.46
CA LEU A 387 -15.25 -5.65 -10.11
C LEU A 387 -16.43 -4.82 -10.63
N GLY A 388 -17.07 -5.25 -11.71
CA GLY A 388 -18.32 -4.65 -12.19
C GLY A 388 -18.19 -3.79 -13.45
N GLY A 389 -16.99 -3.59 -14.01
CA GLY A 389 -16.80 -2.87 -15.27
C GLY A 389 -17.28 -1.42 -15.21
N PHE A 390 -17.93 -0.97 -16.29
CA PHE A 390 -18.51 0.36 -16.42
C PHE A 390 -20.00 0.26 -16.76
N LYS A 391 -20.86 0.89 -15.96
CA LYS A 391 -22.32 0.94 -16.15
C LYS A 391 -23.03 -0.42 -16.23
N MET A 392 -22.50 -1.46 -15.59
CA MET A 392 -23.12 -2.80 -15.62
C MET A 392 -24.24 -2.97 -14.58
N GLY A 393 -24.51 -1.96 -13.76
CA GLY A 393 -25.56 -1.98 -12.74
C GLY A 393 -26.95 -1.69 -13.32
N PRO A 394 -28.02 -1.95 -12.54
CA PRO A 394 -29.39 -1.68 -12.96
C PRO A 394 -29.59 -0.23 -13.43
N GLY A 395 -30.14 -0.04 -14.64
CA GLY A 395 -30.32 1.31 -15.20
C GLY A 395 -29.01 1.98 -15.65
N ASN A 396 -27.99 1.19 -15.98
CA ASN A 396 -26.66 1.65 -16.40
C ASN A 396 -25.91 2.44 -15.31
N THR A 397 -26.09 2.04 -14.04
CA THR A 397 -25.36 2.57 -12.88
C THR A 397 -24.09 1.75 -12.60
N ASP A 398 -23.36 2.14 -11.56
CA ASP A 398 -22.22 1.36 -11.06
C ASP A 398 -22.69 0.00 -10.53
N ALA A 399 -21.95 -1.06 -10.86
CA ALA A 399 -22.23 -2.44 -10.48
C ALA A 399 -21.41 -2.85 -9.24
N VAL A 400 -21.49 -2.04 -8.19
CA VAL A 400 -20.74 -2.23 -6.95
C VAL A 400 -21.64 -2.81 -5.85
N LEU A 401 -21.05 -3.34 -4.79
CA LEU A 401 -21.81 -3.85 -3.63
C LEU A 401 -22.40 -2.70 -2.82
N GLN A 402 -21.62 -1.64 -2.63
CA GLN A 402 -22.02 -0.46 -1.88
C GLN A 402 -21.19 0.77 -2.30
N GLU A 403 -21.84 1.94 -2.32
CA GLU A 403 -21.18 3.25 -2.32
C GLU A 403 -21.47 3.97 -1.01
N MET A 404 -20.44 4.53 -0.38
CA MET A 404 -20.57 5.37 0.81
C MET A 404 -20.07 6.77 0.50
N THR A 405 -20.97 7.75 0.56
CA THR A 405 -20.70 9.14 0.17
C THR A 405 -20.57 10.06 1.38
N PHE A 406 -19.45 10.79 1.42
CA PHE A 406 -19.07 11.75 2.46
C PHE A 406 -18.98 13.14 1.83
N THR A 407 -20.12 13.84 1.77
CA THR A 407 -20.23 15.15 1.11
C THR A 407 -19.23 16.16 1.67
N GLY A 408 -18.43 16.75 0.78
CA GLY A 408 -17.42 17.76 1.14
C GLY A 408 -16.16 17.20 1.79
N ALA A 409 -16.00 15.88 1.86
CA ALA A 409 -14.85 15.22 2.45
C ALA A 409 -13.88 14.66 1.39
N HIS A 410 -12.66 14.31 1.83
CA HIS A 410 -11.62 13.75 0.98
C HIS A 410 -10.92 12.58 1.67
N PHE A 411 -10.55 11.56 0.90
CA PHE A 411 -9.71 10.46 1.39
C PHE A 411 -8.28 10.59 0.85
N TYR A 412 -7.31 10.71 1.76
CA TYR A 412 -5.86 10.66 1.50
C TYR A 412 -5.22 9.57 2.37
N SER A 413 -5.91 8.43 2.45
CA SER A 413 -5.67 7.31 3.36
C SER A 413 -6.38 6.08 2.80
N GLY A 414 -5.88 4.89 3.11
CA GLY A 414 -6.55 3.62 2.81
C GLY A 414 -7.66 3.27 3.81
N ILE A 415 -8.08 2.01 3.76
CA ILE A 415 -9.08 1.42 4.66
C ILE A 415 -8.38 0.34 5.51
N GLY A 416 -8.77 0.23 6.77
CA GLY A 416 -8.40 -0.89 7.63
C GLY A 416 -9.59 -1.81 7.85
N SER A 417 -9.37 -3.07 8.20
CA SER A 417 -10.44 -4.01 8.51
C SER A 417 -10.12 -4.86 9.73
N TYR A 418 -11.17 -5.37 10.38
CA TYR A 418 -11.08 -6.28 11.50
C TYR A 418 -12.13 -7.38 11.34
N PRO A 419 -11.74 -8.64 11.10
CA PRO A 419 -12.68 -9.71 10.73
C PRO A 419 -13.36 -10.37 11.93
N LEU A 420 -12.93 -10.12 13.16
CA LEU A 420 -13.55 -10.74 14.33
C LEU A 420 -14.72 -9.89 14.86
N GLU A 421 -15.44 -10.43 15.84
CA GLU A 421 -16.48 -9.71 16.59
C GLU A 421 -17.59 -9.10 15.71
N GLY A 422 -17.87 -9.78 14.60
CA GLY A 422 -18.91 -9.41 13.65
C GLY A 422 -18.44 -8.58 12.46
N GLY A 423 -17.13 -8.29 12.35
CA GLY A 423 -16.56 -7.67 11.16
C GLY A 423 -16.73 -6.15 11.11
N PHE A 424 -15.63 -5.44 10.97
CA PHE A 424 -15.60 -3.98 10.82
C PHE A 424 -14.63 -3.55 9.72
N ILE A 425 -14.95 -2.44 9.06
CA ILE A 425 -13.98 -1.64 8.33
C ILE A 425 -13.81 -0.28 9.02
N TYR A 426 -12.61 0.27 8.92
CA TYR A 426 -12.24 1.56 9.51
C TYR A 426 -11.81 2.50 8.41
N LEU A 427 -12.41 3.68 8.40
CA LEU A 427 -12.16 4.71 7.41
C LEU A 427 -12.04 6.06 8.10
N CYS A 428 -11.24 6.95 7.50
CA CYS A 428 -11.13 8.30 8.01
C CYS A 428 -10.96 9.31 6.89
N THR A 429 -11.88 10.26 6.82
CA THR A 429 -11.76 11.42 5.93
C THR A 429 -10.72 12.38 6.49
N THR A 430 -9.96 13.04 5.62
CA THR A 430 -8.92 13.99 6.04
C THR A 430 -9.50 15.13 6.87
N GLY A 431 -8.97 15.32 8.08
CA GLY A 431 -9.50 16.30 9.04
C GLY A 431 -10.78 15.85 9.79
N GLY A 432 -11.27 14.64 9.52
CA GLY A 432 -12.50 14.09 10.09
C GLY A 432 -12.29 13.16 11.28
N HIS A 433 -13.34 12.43 11.65
CA HIS A 433 -13.28 11.39 12.67
C HIS A 433 -12.86 10.05 12.04
N LEU A 434 -12.11 9.24 12.78
CA LEU A 434 -11.97 7.82 12.44
C LEU A 434 -13.30 7.14 12.71
N GLN A 435 -13.84 6.44 11.72
CA GLN A 435 -15.14 5.80 11.78
C GLN A 435 -14.99 4.29 11.68
N ALA A 436 -15.81 3.57 12.45
CA ALA A 436 -16.00 2.14 12.33
C ALA A 436 -17.34 1.86 11.65
N TRP A 437 -17.31 1.03 10.62
CA TRP A 437 -18.46 0.58 9.87
C TRP A 437 -18.56 -0.93 9.99
N LYS A 438 -19.69 -1.42 10.52
CA LYS A 438 -19.89 -2.83 10.82
C LYS A 438 -20.44 -3.56 9.60
N LEU A 439 -20.00 -4.80 9.39
CA LEU A 439 -20.58 -5.70 8.40
C LEU A 439 -22.06 -5.95 8.72
N THR A 440 -22.91 -5.63 7.76
CA THR A 440 -24.35 -5.80 7.80
C THR A 440 -24.80 -6.32 6.43
N PRO A 441 -24.95 -7.64 6.24
CA PRO A 441 -25.33 -8.19 4.95
C PRO A 441 -26.59 -7.55 4.39
N ASP A 442 -26.64 -7.37 3.07
CA ASP A 442 -27.82 -6.84 2.38
C ASP A 442 -28.95 -7.88 2.33
N ALA A 443 -30.07 -7.53 1.67
CA ALA A 443 -31.23 -8.42 1.56
C ALA A 443 -30.94 -9.72 0.77
N GLN A 444 -29.85 -9.77 0.01
CA GLN A 444 -29.37 -10.93 -0.73
C GLN A 444 -28.26 -11.69 0.03
N GLY A 445 -27.93 -11.25 1.25
CA GLY A 445 -26.87 -11.82 2.06
C GLY A 445 -25.46 -11.44 1.59
N ARG A 446 -25.31 -10.45 0.70
CA ARG A 446 -24.01 -9.96 0.23
C ARG A 446 -23.39 -9.01 1.26
N PRO A 447 -22.05 -8.92 1.37
CA PRO A 447 -21.39 -7.98 2.25
C PRO A 447 -21.80 -6.53 1.97
N ASN A 448 -22.19 -5.82 3.02
CA ASN A 448 -22.56 -4.41 3.02
C ASN A 448 -22.22 -3.83 4.41
N PHE A 449 -22.09 -2.51 4.55
CA PHE A 449 -21.58 -1.90 5.77
C PHE A 449 -22.47 -0.77 6.29
N ALA A 450 -22.67 -0.73 7.60
CA ALA A 450 -23.41 0.33 8.27
C ALA A 450 -22.52 1.06 9.28
N PHE A 451 -22.68 2.39 9.37
CA PHE A 451 -21.99 3.19 10.38
C PHE A 451 -22.30 2.63 11.78
N ALA A 452 -21.25 2.34 12.54
CA ALA A 452 -21.37 1.84 13.91
C ALA A 452 -20.94 2.88 14.93
N ALA A 453 -19.78 3.52 14.70
CA ALA A 453 -19.20 4.44 15.65
C ALA A 453 -18.14 5.35 15.02
N GLN A 454 -17.72 6.35 15.79
CA GLN A 454 -16.57 7.19 15.43
C GLN A 454 -15.78 7.63 16.67
N THR A 455 -14.60 8.18 16.45
CA THR A 455 -13.80 8.81 17.51
C THR A 455 -14.45 10.09 18.01
N SER A 456 -14.27 10.42 19.29
CA SER A 456 -14.76 11.69 19.86
C SER A 456 -13.95 12.91 19.40
N ILE A 457 -12.73 12.69 18.90
CA ILE A 457 -11.86 13.70 18.33
C ILE A 457 -11.78 13.57 16.82
N THR A 458 -11.54 14.68 16.14
CA THR A 458 -11.08 14.67 14.74
C THR A 458 -9.58 14.40 14.71
N LEU A 459 -9.10 13.94 13.56
CA LEU A 459 -7.72 13.55 13.30
C LEU A 459 -7.25 14.20 11.99
N GLY A 460 -5.94 14.28 11.78
CA GLY A 460 -5.38 14.68 10.49
C GLY A 460 -5.76 13.73 9.35
N CYS A 461 -5.83 12.42 9.63
CA CYS A 461 -6.32 11.37 8.71
C CYS A 461 -5.70 11.42 7.32
N ARG A 462 -4.37 11.30 7.33
CA ARG A 462 -3.54 11.11 6.15
C ARG A 462 -2.66 9.86 6.25
N GLY A 463 -3.00 8.92 7.13
CA GLY A 463 -2.35 7.62 7.28
C GLY A 463 -3.42 6.54 7.33
N THR A 464 -3.07 5.30 6.99
CA THR A 464 -4.05 4.21 6.86
C THR A 464 -4.32 3.54 8.21
N PRO A 465 -5.60 3.31 8.61
CA PRO A 465 -5.91 2.59 9.84
C PRO A 465 -5.28 1.20 9.83
N THR A 466 -4.66 0.84 10.96
CA THR A 466 -4.02 -0.47 11.15
C THR A 466 -4.51 -1.06 12.47
N ILE A 467 -4.81 -2.35 12.48
CA ILE A 467 -5.48 -3.05 13.57
C ILE A 467 -4.57 -4.16 14.06
N THR A 468 -4.29 -4.17 15.36
CA THR A 468 -3.59 -5.30 16.01
C THR A 468 -4.55 -6.02 16.94
N SER A 469 -4.31 -7.29 17.21
CA SER A 469 -4.93 -8.01 18.33
C SER A 469 -3.92 -8.92 19.01
N GLN A 470 -4.21 -9.33 20.25
CA GLN A 470 -3.37 -10.23 21.01
C GLN A 470 -3.53 -11.67 20.49
N ASN A 471 -2.64 -12.11 19.61
CA ASN A 471 -2.65 -13.48 19.05
C ASN A 471 -4.03 -13.93 18.54
N GLY A 472 -4.76 -13.02 17.90
CA GLY A 472 -6.07 -13.24 17.29
C GLY A 472 -7.22 -13.32 18.30
N ALA A 473 -7.00 -12.97 19.57
CA ALA A 473 -8.03 -13.08 20.59
C ALA A 473 -9.12 -11.98 20.45
N PRO A 474 -10.41 -12.35 20.32
CA PRO A 474 -11.51 -11.39 20.38
C PRO A 474 -11.47 -10.54 21.67
N GLY A 475 -11.89 -9.28 21.59
CA GLY A 475 -11.91 -8.33 22.70
C GLY A 475 -10.55 -7.66 22.97
N THR A 476 -9.51 -8.01 22.22
CA THR A 476 -8.15 -7.44 22.37
C THR A 476 -7.75 -6.53 21.20
N ALA A 477 -8.64 -6.30 20.25
CA ALA A 477 -8.31 -5.54 19.05
C ALA A 477 -8.22 -4.04 19.31
N ILE A 478 -7.18 -3.43 18.73
CA ILE A 478 -6.89 -1.99 18.80
C ILE A 478 -6.78 -1.48 17.37
N VAL A 479 -7.48 -0.38 17.06
CA VAL A 479 -7.27 0.37 15.83
C VAL A 479 -6.32 1.53 16.10
N TRP A 480 -5.28 1.62 15.29
CA TRP A 480 -4.19 2.59 15.39
C TRP A 480 -4.23 3.55 14.20
N MET A 481 -3.88 4.80 14.47
CA MET A 481 -3.62 5.80 13.44
C MET A 481 -2.24 6.41 13.64
N HIS A 482 -1.48 6.45 12.55
CA HIS A 482 -0.31 7.30 12.41
C HIS A 482 -0.80 8.67 11.93
N ASP A 483 -0.98 9.60 12.87
CA ASP A 483 -1.66 10.87 12.62
C ASP A 483 -0.72 12.08 12.58
N SER A 484 -0.92 12.94 11.58
CA SER A 484 -0.09 14.12 11.39
C SER A 484 -0.32 15.22 12.42
N THR A 485 -1.45 15.19 13.13
CA THR A 485 -1.85 16.22 14.12
C THR A 485 -1.58 15.73 15.53
N HIS A 486 -2.10 14.55 15.88
CA HIS A 486 -2.06 14.02 17.24
C HIS A 486 -0.90 13.05 17.50
N GLY A 487 -0.23 12.61 16.44
CA GLY A 487 0.80 11.60 16.52
C GLY A 487 0.24 10.18 16.44
N LEU A 488 0.90 9.21 17.07
CA LEU A 488 0.35 7.88 17.22
C LEU A 488 -0.85 7.94 18.18
N VAL A 489 -1.99 7.45 17.73
CA VAL A 489 -3.21 7.32 18.54
C VAL A 489 -3.78 5.91 18.40
N ALA A 490 -4.45 5.45 19.47
CA ALA A 490 -5.00 4.10 19.58
C ALA A 490 -6.42 4.16 20.13
N PHE A 491 -7.29 3.30 19.62
CA PHE A 491 -8.68 3.16 20.09
C PHE A 491 -9.04 1.67 20.17
N ASN A 492 -9.94 1.31 21.09
CA ASN A 492 -10.55 -0.02 21.05
C ASN A 492 -11.20 -0.22 19.67
N ALA A 493 -10.86 -1.30 18.98
CA ALA A 493 -11.35 -1.56 17.63
C ALA A 493 -12.86 -1.81 17.64
N VAL A 494 -13.36 -2.54 18.65
CA VAL A 494 -14.81 -2.75 18.84
C VAL A 494 -15.41 -1.56 19.58
N PRO A 495 -16.43 -0.89 19.01
CA PRO A 495 -17.04 0.28 19.64
C PRO A 495 -17.75 -0.01 20.96
N SER A 496 -17.79 0.99 21.84
CA SER A 496 -18.68 1.04 22.99
C SER A 496 -19.83 2.01 22.67
N GLY A 497 -21.01 1.48 22.36
CA GLY A 497 -22.10 2.26 21.78
C GLY A 497 -21.71 2.84 20.42
N THR A 498 -21.84 4.15 20.25
CA THR A 498 -21.50 4.87 19.00
C THR A 498 -20.13 5.52 19.00
N THR A 499 -19.28 5.19 19.99
CA THR A 499 -17.95 5.80 20.16
C THR A 499 -16.84 4.77 20.10
N LEU A 500 -15.76 5.09 19.37
CA LEU A 500 -14.48 4.41 19.47
C LEU A 500 -13.72 4.96 20.69
N THR A 501 -13.58 4.14 21.73
CA THR A 501 -12.94 4.54 22.99
C THR A 501 -11.44 4.67 22.80
N GLN A 502 -10.90 5.86 23.02
CA GLN A 502 -9.45 6.10 22.94
C GLN A 502 -8.71 5.40 24.08
N ILE A 503 -7.56 4.82 23.74
CA ILE A 503 -6.63 4.22 24.70
C ILE A 503 -5.44 5.17 24.85
N THR A 504 -5.13 5.52 26.10
CA THR A 504 -4.00 6.39 26.40
C THR A 504 -2.69 5.66 26.12
N ILE A 505 -1.81 6.31 25.35
CA ILE A 505 -0.46 5.85 25.03
C ILE A 505 0.53 7.03 25.11
N PRO A 506 1.85 6.77 25.20
CA PRO A 506 2.85 7.82 25.15
C PRO A 506 2.75 8.66 23.88
N GLY A 507 2.75 9.99 24.03
CA GLY A 507 2.69 10.90 22.89
C GLY A 507 3.95 10.84 22.00
N SER A 508 3.77 10.67 20.70
CA SER A 508 4.85 10.76 19.70
C SER A 508 5.09 12.18 19.17
N GLY A 509 4.08 13.05 19.27
CA GLY A 509 3.99 14.28 18.47
C GLY A 509 3.55 13.97 17.03
N GLY A 510 3.14 15.01 16.29
CA GLY A 510 2.65 14.87 14.91
C GLY A 510 3.62 14.11 14.01
N LEU A 511 3.08 13.14 13.26
CA LEU A 511 3.86 12.21 12.46
C LEU A 511 3.84 12.57 10.95
N GLY A 512 4.59 11.81 10.16
CA GLY A 512 4.56 11.87 8.70
C GLY A 512 3.16 11.61 8.13
N LYS A 513 2.95 11.98 6.88
CA LYS A 513 1.73 11.63 6.15
C LYS A 513 2.01 10.38 5.33
N PHE A 514 0.95 9.65 5.04
CA PHE A 514 0.88 8.54 4.08
C PHE A 514 1.59 7.28 4.58
N HIS A 515 1.46 7.03 5.88
CA HIS A 515 2.10 5.93 6.60
C HIS A 515 1.09 5.09 7.36
N ARG A 516 1.53 3.88 7.69
CA ARG A 516 1.01 3.08 8.80
C ARG A 516 1.99 3.15 9.99
N PRO A 517 1.53 2.92 11.23
CA PRO A 517 2.44 2.47 12.27
C PRO A 517 2.94 1.06 11.92
N ALA A 518 4.22 0.80 12.14
CA ALA A 518 4.80 -0.53 12.00
C ALA A 518 4.90 -1.21 13.37
N PHE A 519 4.72 -2.51 13.44
CA PHE A 519 4.63 -3.26 14.68
C PHE A 519 5.67 -4.37 14.77
N GLY A 520 6.13 -4.60 15.99
CA GLY A 520 6.98 -5.73 16.36
C GLY A 520 6.46 -6.43 17.61
N ASN A 521 7.31 -7.18 18.30
CA ASN A 521 6.96 -7.85 19.54
C ASN A 521 6.73 -6.83 20.66
N ASN A 522 5.46 -6.45 20.89
CA ASN A 522 5.03 -5.50 21.92
C ASN A 522 5.61 -4.07 21.74
N HIS A 523 5.99 -3.73 20.51
CA HIS A 523 6.52 -2.41 20.11
C HIS A 523 5.77 -1.87 18.90
N VAL A 524 5.73 -0.54 18.81
CA VAL A 524 5.20 0.23 17.68
C VAL A 524 6.27 1.23 17.25
N TYR A 525 6.54 1.27 15.95
CA TYR A 525 7.51 2.14 15.31
C TYR A 525 6.80 3.13 14.39
N VAL A 526 7.12 4.41 14.57
CA VAL A 526 6.52 5.50 13.79
C VAL A 526 7.57 6.50 13.34
N THR A 527 7.30 7.16 12.22
CA THR A 527 8.18 8.15 11.61
C THR A 527 7.54 9.54 11.58
N SER A 528 8.35 10.57 11.80
CA SER A 528 7.96 11.97 11.66
C SER A 528 9.07 12.71 10.94
N SER A 529 8.80 13.30 9.76
CA SER A 529 9.79 13.97 8.90
C SER A 529 11.16 13.28 8.92
N ASN A 530 12.10 13.71 9.77
CA ASN A 530 13.46 13.17 9.94
C ASN A 530 13.70 12.37 11.24
N LYS A 531 12.67 11.77 11.82
CA LYS A 531 12.74 11.01 13.08
C LYS A 531 12.07 9.65 12.93
N ILE A 532 12.59 8.68 13.67
CA ILE A 532 11.90 7.43 14.00
C ILE A 532 11.78 7.30 15.52
N ILE A 533 10.64 6.81 15.97
CA ILE A 533 10.25 6.73 17.37
C ILE A 533 9.77 5.30 17.64
N ALA A 534 10.25 4.70 18.71
CA ALA A 534 9.72 3.45 19.24
C ALA A 534 8.92 3.69 20.51
N ILE A 535 7.73 3.10 20.57
CA ILE A 535 6.85 3.10 21.75
C ILE A 535 6.48 1.64 22.02
N GLY A 536 6.61 1.18 23.26
CA GLY A 536 6.29 -0.20 23.57
C GLY A 536 6.34 -0.52 25.06
N GLY A 537 5.88 -1.73 25.39
CA GLY A 537 5.92 -2.27 26.75
C GLY A 537 7.26 -2.89 27.11
N ALA A 538 7.35 -3.59 28.24
CA ALA A 538 8.51 -4.44 28.50
C ALA A 538 8.63 -5.51 27.38
N ALA A 539 9.86 -5.95 27.08
CA ALA A 539 10.06 -7.10 26.20
C ALA A 539 9.32 -8.31 26.81
N GLN A 540 8.52 -8.98 25.98
CA GLN A 540 7.76 -10.17 26.36
C GLN A 540 8.45 -11.43 25.85
#